data_AF-A0A4Y6PTE7-F1
#
_entry.id   AF-A0A4Y6PTE7-F1
#
_cell.length_a   1.000
_cell.length_b   1.000
_cell.length_c   1.000
_cell.angle_alpha   90.00
_cell.angle_beta   90.00
_cell.angle_gamma   90.00
#
_symmetry.space_group_name_H-M   'P 1'
#
loop_
_entity.id
_entity.type
_entity.pdbx_description
1 polymer ?
#
loop_
_entity_poly.entity_id
_entity_poly.type
_entity_poly.pdbx_seq_one_letter_code
_entity_poly.pdbx_strand_id
1 'polypeptide(L)'
;MVYILTIALLLVWVVLIAMMVRAVLKTPSCPECGSDRIESVDMRTSTIKIDGQKVPAAWMYRRCHDCSARLKWDIGQDGWVELEPGEWDEVVRSAEEVP
;
A
#
# COMPACT_ATOMS: atom_id res chain seq x y z
N MET A 1 29.67 -7.39 34.51
CA MET A 1 28.80 -8.51 34.05
C MET A 1 27.37 -8.04 33.78
N VAL A 2 26.68 -7.44 34.75
CA VAL A 2 25.29 -6.95 34.58
C VAL A 2 25.14 -5.98 33.40
N TYR A 3 26.05 -5.02 33.25
CA TYR A 3 26.02 -4.03 32.14
C TYR A 3 26.19 -4.63 30.75
N ILE A 4 26.97 -5.72 30.62
CA ILE A 4 27.17 -6.38 29.33
C ILE A 4 25.89 -7.11 28.92
N LEU A 5 25.21 -7.69 29.90
CA LEU A 5 23.96 -8.42 29.71
C LEU A 5 22.81 -7.49 29.34
N THR A 6 22.73 -6.30 29.95
CA THR A 6 21.70 -5.29 29.60
C THR A 6 21.94 -4.69 28.22
N ILE A 7 23.18 -4.41 27.83
CA ILE A 7 23.53 -3.92 26.49
C ILE A 7 23.17 -4.97 25.42
N ALA A 8 23.50 -6.24 25.65
CA ALA A 8 23.15 -7.31 24.72
C ALA A 8 21.63 -7.43 24.53
N LEU A 9 20.85 -7.33 25.60
CA LEU A 9 19.39 -7.38 25.56
C LEU A 9 18.80 -6.19 24.78
N LEU A 10 19.34 -4.99 24.97
CA LEU A 10 18.93 -3.80 24.22
C LEU A 10 19.19 -3.95 22.71
N LEU A 11 20.36 -4.48 22.32
CA LEU A 11 20.69 -4.69 20.91
C LEU A 11 19.73 -5.69 20.24
N VAL A 12 19.36 -6.76 20.94
CA VAL A 12 18.35 -7.72 20.45
C VAL A 12 17.01 -7.03 20.22
N TRP A 13 16.56 -6.19 21.16
CA TRP A 13 15.32 -5.42 21.01
C TRP A 13 15.36 -4.46 19.83
N VAL A 14 16.46 -3.73 19.63
CA VAL A 14 16.63 -2.83 18.49
C VAL A 14 16.51 -3.58 17.17
N VAL A 15 17.14 -4.75 17.06
CA VAL A 15 17.09 -5.59 15.86
C VAL A 15 15.67 -6.12 15.60
N LEU A 16 14.96 -6.56 16.64
CA LEU A 16 13.57 -7.01 16.52
C LEU A 16 12.63 -5.89 16.08
N ILE A 17 12.77 -4.70 16.66
CA ILE A 17 11.97 -3.52 16.27
C ILE A 17 12.26 -3.13 14.82
N ALA A 18 13.54 -3.10 14.41
CA ALA A 18 13.90 -2.79 13.04
C ALA A 18 13.31 -3.80 12.03
N MET A 19 13.29 -5.09 12.37
CA MET A 19 12.66 -6.12 11.53
C MET A 19 11.14 -5.94 11.44
N MET A 20 10.46 -5.63 12.54
CA MET A 20 9.01 -5.36 12.52
C MET A 20 8.68 -4.12 11.68
N VAL A 21 9.43 -3.03 11.86
CA VAL A 21 9.23 -1.80 11.08
C VAL A 21 9.43 -2.07 9.58
N ARG A 22 10.44 -2.87 9.21
CA ARG A 22 10.68 -3.25 7.80
C ARG A 22 9.57 -4.12 7.22
N ALA A 23 8.98 -5.00 8.01
CA ALA A 23 7.86 -5.83 7.58
C ALA A 23 6.58 -5.00 7.37
N VAL A 24 6.32 -4.04 8.25
CA VAL A 24 5.13 -3.17 8.21
C VAL A 24 5.23 -2.11 7.11
N LEU A 25 6.43 -1.56 6.87
CA LEU A 25 6.65 -0.55 5.83
C LEU A 25 6.87 -1.13 4.43
N LYS A 26 6.63 -2.44 4.25
CA LYS A 26 6.84 -3.10 2.97
C LYS A 26 5.78 -2.59 1.99
N THR A 27 6.11 -1.51 1.29
CA THR A 27 5.27 -0.97 0.23
C THR A 27 5.25 -2.02 -0.87
N PRO A 28 4.07 -2.45 -1.35
CA PRO A 28 4.01 -3.50 -2.35
C PRO A 28 4.75 -3.07 -3.61
N SER A 29 5.59 -3.95 -4.15
CA SER A 29 6.31 -3.72 -5.41
C SER A 29 5.35 -3.77 -6.59
N CYS A 30 5.70 -3.08 -7.68
CA CYS A 30 4.93 -3.07 -8.91
C CYS A 30 4.85 -4.50 -9.47
N PRO A 31 3.65 -5.03 -9.77
CA PRO A 31 3.49 -6.40 -10.24
C PRO A 31 4.04 -6.60 -11.66
N GLU A 32 4.16 -5.51 -12.45
CA GLU A 32 4.65 -5.54 -13.83
C GLU A 32 6.17 -5.56 -13.93
N CYS A 33 6.86 -4.68 -13.17
CA CYS A 33 8.31 -4.48 -13.29
C CYS A 33 9.11 -4.75 -12.02
N GLY A 34 8.45 -5.01 -10.89
CA GLY A 34 9.09 -5.25 -9.59
C GLY A 34 9.63 -4.01 -8.88
N SER A 35 9.51 -2.81 -9.47
CA SER A 35 9.97 -1.57 -8.84
C SER A 35 9.18 -1.23 -7.58
N ASP A 36 9.85 -0.66 -6.58
CA ASP A 36 9.28 -0.11 -5.35
C ASP A 36 8.94 1.39 -5.47
N ARG A 37 9.30 2.01 -6.61
CA ARG A 37 9.04 3.44 -6.89
C ARG A 37 7.62 3.63 -7.39
N ILE A 38 6.68 3.58 -6.46
CA ILE A 38 5.24 3.70 -6.72
C ILE A 38 4.70 4.98 -6.08
N GLU A 39 4.07 5.81 -6.89
CA GLU A 39 3.39 7.03 -6.48
C GLU A 39 1.91 6.76 -6.21
N SER A 40 1.37 7.35 -5.13
CA SER A 40 -0.07 7.33 -4.87
C SER A 40 -0.74 8.48 -5.63
N VAL A 41 -1.72 8.16 -6.46
CA VAL A 41 -2.45 9.13 -7.28
C VAL A 41 -3.74 9.57 -6.59
N ASP A 42 -4.53 8.61 -6.10
CA ASP A 42 -5.82 8.88 -5.46
C ASP A 42 -6.17 7.75 -4.48
N MET A 43 -7.07 8.04 -3.54
CA MET A 43 -7.65 7.07 -2.63
C MET A 43 -9.16 7.21 -2.63
N ARG A 44 -9.86 6.13 -2.98
CA ARG A 44 -11.33 6.10 -3.00
C ARG A 44 -11.86 5.17 -1.93
N THR A 45 -12.92 5.60 -1.27
CA THR A 45 -13.67 4.80 -0.30
C THR A 45 -15.12 4.71 -0.74
N SER A 46 -15.70 3.51 -0.71
CA SER A 46 -17.11 3.28 -1.04
C SER A 46 -17.72 2.26 -0.08
N THR A 47 -19.05 2.19 -0.02
CA THR A 47 -19.77 1.13 0.68
C THR A 47 -20.35 0.17 -0.34
N ILE A 48 -19.77 -1.02 -0.43
CA ILE A 48 -20.24 -2.06 -1.34
C ILE A 48 -21.16 -3.04 -0.60
N LYS A 49 -21.99 -3.76 -1.34
CA LYS A 49 -22.80 -4.85 -0.79
C LYS A 49 -22.19 -6.18 -1.20
N ILE A 50 -21.80 -6.99 -0.22
CA ILE A 50 -21.37 -8.39 -0.40
C ILE A 50 -22.37 -9.25 0.37
N ASP A 51 -22.97 -10.23 -0.29
CA ASP A 51 -23.95 -11.16 0.32
C ASP A 51 -25.09 -10.48 1.08
N GLY A 52 -25.54 -9.32 0.59
CA GLY A 52 -26.61 -8.52 1.20
C GLY A 52 -26.16 -7.64 2.37
N GLN A 53 -24.93 -7.79 2.85
CA GLN A 53 -24.33 -6.96 3.90
C GLN A 53 -23.57 -5.79 3.30
N LYS A 54 -23.77 -4.59 3.86
CA LYS A 54 -23.00 -3.39 3.49
C LYS A 54 -21.64 -3.45 4.18
N VAL A 55 -20.57 -3.44 3.39
CA VAL A 55 -19.19 -3.42 3.89
C VAL A 55 -18.46 -2.21 3.33
N PRO A 56 -17.64 -1.51 4.14
CA PRO A 56 -16.77 -0.47 3.63
C PRO A 56 -15.68 -1.12 2.76
N ALA A 57 -15.45 -0.55 1.58
CA ALA A 57 -14.36 -0.90 0.68
C ALA A 57 -13.52 0.35 0.40
N ALA A 58 -12.22 0.16 0.25
CA ALA A 58 -11.30 1.23 -0.04
C ALA A 58 -10.25 0.77 -1.04
N TRP A 59 -9.95 1.62 -2.02
CA TRP A 59 -8.97 1.38 -3.06
C TRP A 59 -7.99 2.53 -3.11
N MET A 60 -6.71 2.21 -3.31
CA MET A 60 -5.68 3.18 -3.65
C MET A 60 -5.29 3.01 -5.11
N TYR A 61 -5.31 4.11 -5.84
CA TYR A 61 -4.78 4.17 -7.20
C TYR A 61 -3.35 4.64 -7.15
N ARG A 62 -2.50 3.93 -7.88
CA ARG A 62 -1.07 4.12 -7.82
C ARG A 62 -0.45 4.05 -9.21
N ARG A 63 0.64 4.77 -9.41
CA ARG A 63 1.41 4.76 -10.66
C ARG A 63 2.84 4.33 -10.38
N CYS A 64 3.35 3.36 -11.12
CA CYS A 64 4.78 3.05 -11.06
C CYS A 64 5.57 4.11 -11.83
N HIS A 65 6.62 4.67 -11.24
CA HIS A 65 7.47 5.64 -11.94
C HIS A 65 8.30 5.02 -13.05
N ASP A 66 8.76 3.77 -12.88
CA ASP A 66 9.72 3.16 -13.81
C ASP A 66 9.04 2.62 -15.06
N CYS A 67 7.97 1.82 -14.91
CA CYS A 67 7.24 1.27 -16.06
C CYS A 67 5.97 2.04 -16.43
N SER A 68 5.61 3.10 -15.68
CA SER A 68 4.36 3.85 -15.87
C SER A 68 3.08 3.00 -15.74
N ALA A 69 3.16 1.80 -15.17
CA ALA A 69 2.00 0.95 -14.95
C ALA A 69 0.97 1.66 -14.05
N ARG A 70 -0.29 1.49 -14.44
CA ARG A 70 -1.48 1.97 -13.75
C ARG A 70 -1.90 0.84 -12.82
N LEU A 71 -1.99 1.11 -11.54
CA LEU A 71 -2.19 0.08 -10.53
C LEU A 71 -3.32 0.46 -9.60
N LYS A 72 -4.09 -0.54 -9.17
CA LYS A 72 -5.15 -0.43 -8.18
C LYS A 72 -4.87 -1.40 -7.05
N TRP A 73 -4.78 -0.88 -5.83
CA TRP A 73 -4.58 -1.68 -4.61
C TRP A 73 -5.88 -1.70 -3.82
N ASP A 74 -6.41 -2.89 -3.55
CA ASP A 74 -7.53 -3.06 -2.64
C ASP A 74 -7.00 -3.13 -1.20
N ILE A 75 -7.38 -2.15 -0.38
CA ILE A 75 -6.93 -2.06 1.01
C ILE A 75 -7.59 -3.17 1.87
N GLY A 76 -8.80 -3.60 1.51
CA GLY A 76 -9.51 -4.66 2.23
C GLY A 76 -8.93 -6.05 1.99
N GLN A 77 -8.42 -6.30 0.78
CA GLN A 77 -7.78 -7.58 0.42
C GLN A 77 -6.25 -7.56 0.50
N ASP A 78 -5.66 -6.39 0.77
CA ASP A 78 -4.22 -6.15 0.81
C ASP A 78 -3.49 -6.68 -0.44
N GLY A 79 -4.01 -6.31 -1.62
CA GLY A 79 -3.52 -6.85 -2.89
C GLY A 79 -3.74 -5.95 -4.11
N TRP A 80 -2.95 -6.21 -5.15
CA TRP A 80 -3.16 -5.64 -6.48
C TRP A 80 -4.41 -6.24 -7.11
N VAL A 81 -5.29 -5.38 -7.62
CA VAL A 81 -6.50 -5.79 -8.35
C VAL A 81 -6.49 -5.18 -9.74
N GLU A 82 -7.20 -5.82 -10.66
CA GLU A 82 -7.32 -5.35 -12.04
C GLU A 82 -8.08 -4.02 -12.09
N LEU A 83 -7.62 -3.14 -12.99
CA LEU A 83 -8.28 -1.87 -13.29
C LEU A 83 -9.40 -2.10 -14.30
N GLU A 84 -10.58 -1.55 -14.03
CA GLU A 84 -11.67 -1.60 -15.00
C GLU A 84 -11.38 -0.64 -16.17
N PRO A 85 -11.82 -0.97 -17.41
CA PRO A 85 -11.64 -0.08 -18.55
C PRO A 85 -12.25 1.31 -18.29
N GLY A 86 -11.46 2.37 -18.46
CA GLY A 86 -11.87 3.77 -18.27
C GLY A 86 -11.80 4.28 -16.82
N GLU A 87 -11.65 3.39 -15.83
CA GLU A 87 -11.56 3.76 -14.41
C GLU A 87 -10.37 4.70 -14.12
N TRP A 88 -9.23 4.43 -14.75
CA TRP A 88 -8.03 5.24 -14.55
C TRP A 88 -8.19 6.69 -15.00
N ASP A 89 -8.88 6.92 -16.12
CA ASP A 89 -9.05 8.26 -16.66
C ASP A 89 -9.99 9.09 -15.77
N GLU A 90 -10.98 8.44 -15.15
CA GLU A 90 -11.81 9.06 -14.11
C GLU A 90 -11.01 9.43 -12.87
N VAL A 91 -10.08 8.57 -12.45
CA VAL A 91 -9.22 8.82 -11.28
C VAL A 91 -8.33 10.03 -11.51
N VAL A 92 -7.66 10.10 -12.67
CA VAL A 92 -6.80 11.25 -13.00
C VAL A 92 -7.61 12.54 -13.01
N ARG A 93 -8.77 12.54 -13.68
CA ARG A 93 -9.66 13.71 -13.72
C ARG A 93 -10.08 14.16 -12.32
N SER A 94 -10.48 13.23 -11.45
CA SER A 94 -10.86 13.56 -10.07
C SER A 94 -9.69 14.06 -9.23
N ALA A 95 -8.48 13.51 -9.42
CA ALA A 95 -7.29 13.94 -8.70
C ALA A 95 -6.87 15.38 -9.07
N GLU A 96 -7.11 15.81 -10.31
CA GLU A 96 -6.87 17.18 -10.77
C GLU A 96 -7.91 18.19 -10.26
N GLU A 97 -9.10 17.72 -9.85
CA GLU A 97 -10.20 18.55 -9.35
C GLU A 97 -10.13 18.85 -7.85
N VAL A 98 -9.22 18.23 -7.10
CA VAL A 98 -9.00 18.51 -5.66
C VAL A 98 -7.97 19.64 -5.51
N PRO A 99 -8.36 20.83 -5.03
CA PRO A 99 -7.49 22.02 -4.92
C PRO A 99 -6.44 21.94 -3.81
#